data_AF-A0AAQ3KXS0-F1
#
_entry.id   AF-A0AAQ3KXS0-F1
#
_cell.length_a   1.000
_cell.length_b   1.000
_cell.length_c   1.000
_cell.angle_alpha   90.00
_cell.angle_beta   90.00
_cell.angle_gamma   90.00
#
_symmetry.space_group_name_H-M   'P 1'
#
loop_
_entity.id
_entity.type
_entity.pdbx_description
1 polymer ?
#
loop_
_entity_poly.entity_id
_entity_poly.type
_entity_poly.pdbx_seq_one_letter_code
_entity_poly.pdbx_strand_id
1 'polypeptide(L)'
;MTRGPDFFRENKGKIEEKKDKRNKENNKEYKGDEKRKRTEKKKGRKKRKKREEKGNGTTGMVKNIGVMMLISVIALVYKAIQPIPPTICGSPGGPHVSSPRIKLKDGRHLAYKEHGVPKEIANHKVIFIHGFDSCKHDVIPISPTIFEELGIHLVSFDRAGYGESDPNPKRTEKSTAEDVEQLADQLQLGDKFYVIGFSMGGQITWTCVRYIPHSRLAGAAILAPVANFWWHGFPPNVSNTAFDMQLTQDKWAVRVAHYAPWLTYWWNTQKWFPSSGVASNNPLVLSPRDWSVINKHHPRGYRKQVRQQGEFESLHRDMMVSFGKWEFSPMDLENPFPNGEGGIHLWHGADDRTVPITFSRYIVDNLQWIHYHEVSEGGHLFPLADGMGDVIVRTLLSR
;
A
#
# COMPACT_ATOMS: atom_id res chain seq x y z
N MET A 1 -39.31 -50.52 -122.16
CA MET A 1 -40.12 -51.62 -121.59
C MET A 1 -40.30 -51.41 -120.09
N THR A 2 -41.48 -50.93 -119.67
CA THR A 2 -42.37 -51.42 -118.58
C THR A 2 -41.80 -52.48 -117.61
N ARG A 3 -41.95 -52.50 -116.26
CA ARG A 3 -43.03 -52.25 -115.23
C ARG A 3 -42.28 -52.14 -113.86
N GLY A 4 -42.76 -51.66 -112.71
CA GLY A 4 -44.07 -51.62 -112.03
C GLY A 4 -43.85 -52.00 -110.53
N PRO A 5 -44.68 -51.55 -109.57
CA PRO A 5 -44.27 -51.27 -108.18
C PRO A 5 -44.82 -52.25 -107.12
N ASP A 6 -44.01 -52.66 -106.14
CA ASP A 6 -44.48 -53.27 -104.89
C ASP A 6 -43.40 -53.16 -103.79
N PHE A 7 -43.40 -52.09 -103.00
CA PHE A 7 -42.57 -52.02 -101.78
C PHE A 7 -43.09 -51.03 -100.73
N PHE A 8 -44.42 -51.00 -100.49
CA PHE A 8 -45.02 -50.21 -99.40
C PHE A 8 -45.87 -51.08 -98.47
N ARG A 9 -45.27 -52.11 -97.83
CA ARG A 9 -45.93 -52.77 -96.70
C ARG A 9 -45.04 -53.38 -95.61
N GLU A 10 -43.79 -52.95 -95.48
CA GLU A 10 -42.86 -53.56 -94.50
C GLU A 10 -42.12 -52.58 -93.58
N ASN A 11 -42.57 -51.33 -93.48
CA ASN A 11 -41.86 -50.30 -92.69
C ASN A 11 -42.63 -49.74 -91.48
N LYS A 12 -43.81 -50.25 -91.11
CA LYS A 12 -44.52 -49.81 -89.89
C LYS A 12 -44.17 -50.59 -88.62
N GLY A 13 -43.84 -51.89 -88.70
CA GLY A 13 -43.50 -52.70 -87.52
C GLY A 13 -42.11 -52.44 -86.91
N LYS A 14 -41.12 -52.03 -87.72
CA LYS A 14 -39.73 -51.80 -87.26
C LYS A 14 -39.48 -50.44 -86.61
N ILE A 15 -40.46 -49.54 -86.63
CA ILE A 15 -40.34 -48.17 -86.08
C ILE A 15 -40.83 -48.10 -84.62
N GLU A 16 -41.84 -48.89 -84.23
CA GLU A 16 -42.35 -48.90 -82.85
C GLU A 16 -41.42 -49.62 -81.88
N GLU A 17 -40.76 -50.71 -82.29
CA GLU A 17 -39.82 -51.45 -81.43
C GLU A 17 -38.50 -50.67 -81.16
N LYS A 18 -38.07 -49.83 -82.11
CA LYS A 18 -36.91 -48.95 -81.95
C LYS A 18 -37.18 -47.75 -81.04
N LYS A 19 -38.44 -47.27 -80.94
CA LYS A 19 -38.82 -46.17 -80.04
C LYS A 19 -38.85 -46.61 -78.57
N ASP A 20 -39.32 -47.83 -78.28
CA ASP A 20 -39.40 -48.32 -76.89
C ASP A 20 -38.03 -48.70 -76.29
N LYS A 21 -37.09 -49.23 -77.11
CA LYS A 21 -35.71 -49.48 -76.68
C LYS A 21 -34.94 -48.18 -76.39
N ARG A 22 -35.10 -47.13 -77.22
CA ARG A 22 -34.47 -45.82 -77.01
C ARG A 22 -34.98 -45.09 -75.77
N ASN A 23 -36.27 -45.21 -75.46
CA ASN A 23 -36.85 -44.60 -74.25
C ASN A 23 -36.39 -45.29 -72.95
N LYS A 24 -36.16 -46.61 -72.98
CA LYS A 24 -35.61 -47.36 -71.83
C LYS A 24 -34.13 -47.09 -71.60
N GLU A 25 -33.33 -46.87 -72.65
CA GLU A 25 -31.92 -46.48 -72.53
C GLU A 25 -31.76 -45.04 -72.02
N ASN A 26 -32.49 -44.08 -72.58
CA ASN A 26 -32.44 -42.68 -72.13
C ASN A 26 -32.86 -42.53 -70.66
N ASN A 27 -33.85 -43.30 -70.18
CA ASN A 27 -34.30 -43.24 -68.78
C ASN A 27 -33.31 -43.92 -67.80
N LYS A 28 -32.52 -44.89 -68.26
CA LYS A 28 -31.42 -45.48 -67.47
C LYS A 28 -30.21 -44.54 -67.38
N GLU A 29 -29.88 -43.85 -68.46
CA GLU A 29 -28.79 -42.87 -68.50
C GLU A 29 -29.11 -41.64 -67.65
N TYR A 30 -30.35 -41.12 -67.74
CA TYR A 30 -30.82 -39.99 -66.93
C TYR A 30 -30.83 -40.32 -65.42
N LYS A 31 -31.28 -41.52 -65.02
CA LYS A 31 -31.23 -41.98 -63.62
C LYS A 31 -29.80 -42.27 -63.14
N GLY A 32 -28.90 -42.67 -64.03
CA GLY A 32 -27.48 -42.86 -63.76
C GLY A 32 -26.78 -41.54 -63.44
N ASP A 33 -27.04 -40.51 -64.25
CA ASP A 33 -26.49 -39.16 -64.05
C ASP A 33 -27.07 -38.44 -62.84
N GLU A 34 -28.36 -38.61 -62.54
CA GLU A 34 -28.96 -38.06 -61.32
C GLU A 34 -28.37 -38.71 -60.05
N LYS A 35 -28.12 -40.03 -60.07
CA LYS A 35 -27.40 -40.74 -59.00
C LYS A 35 -25.96 -40.26 -58.87
N ARG A 36 -25.23 -40.07 -59.98
CA ARG A 36 -23.86 -39.54 -59.97
C ARG A 36 -23.80 -38.14 -59.38
N LYS A 37 -24.65 -37.22 -59.86
CA LYS A 37 -24.76 -35.84 -59.34
C LYS A 37 -25.14 -35.80 -57.86
N ARG A 38 -26.09 -36.64 -57.40
CA ARG A 38 -26.44 -36.75 -55.97
C ARG A 38 -25.28 -37.29 -55.12
N THR A 39 -24.49 -38.23 -55.65
CA THR A 39 -23.34 -38.83 -54.96
C THR A 39 -22.18 -37.83 -54.87
N GLU A 40 -21.91 -37.07 -55.93
CA GLU A 40 -20.91 -35.99 -55.94
C GLU A 40 -21.31 -34.83 -55.03
N LYS A 41 -22.59 -34.42 -55.03
CA LYS A 41 -23.11 -33.39 -54.11
C LYS A 41 -23.04 -33.83 -52.64
N LYS A 42 -23.28 -35.12 -52.34
CA LYS A 42 -23.07 -35.72 -51.00
C LYS A 42 -21.58 -35.78 -50.64
N LYS A 43 -20.69 -36.15 -51.56
CA LYS A 43 -19.23 -36.14 -51.34
C LYS A 43 -18.70 -34.71 -51.12
N GLY A 44 -19.18 -33.73 -51.88
CA GLY A 44 -18.86 -32.31 -51.72
C GLY A 44 -19.34 -31.74 -50.38
N ARG A 45 -20.58 -32.03 -49.98
CA ARG A 45 -21.10 -31.68 -48.64
C ARG A 45 -20.30 -32.34 -47.52
N LYS A 46 -19.95 -33.63 -47.63
CA LYS A 46 -19.08 -34.30 -46.65
C LYS A 46 -17.67 -33.69 -46.59
N LYS A 47 -17.07 -33.33 -47.73
CA LYS A 47 -15.75 -32.66 -47.79
C LYS A 47 -15.79 -31.26 -47.16
N ARG A 48 -16.85 -30.49 -47.40
CA ARG A 48 -17.06 -29.15 -46.81
C ARG A 48 -17.28 -29.23 -45.29
N LYS A 49 -18.14 -30.14 -44.82
CA LYS A 49 -18.33 -30.39 -43.38
C LYS A 49 -17.04 -30.81 -42.67
N LYS A 50 -16.23 -31.69 -43.30
CA LYS A 50 -14.90 -32.08 -42.79
C LYS A 50 -13.89 -30.93 -42.77
N ARG A 51 -13.98 -29.95 -43.68
CA ARG A 51 -13.12 -28.75 -43.68
C ARG A 51 -13.56 -27.72 -42.63
N GLU A 52 -14.87 -27.51 -42.46
CA GLU A 52 -15.43 -26.66 -41.41
C GLU A 52 -15.18 -27.23 -40.01
N GLU A 53 -15.31 -28.54 -39.79
CA GLU A 53 -14.95 -29.21 -38.53
C GLU A 53 -13.43 -29.15 -38.22
N LYS A 54 -12.56 -29.32 -39.22
CA LYS A 54 -11.10 -29.22 -39.03
C LYS A 54 -10.61 -27.78 -38.83
N GLY A 55 -11.24 -26.80 -39.48
CA GLY A 55 -10.91 -25.38 -39.32
C GLY A 55 -11.41 -24.79 -38.00
N ASN A 56 -12.57 -25.24 -37.49
CA ASN A 56 -13.07 -24.80 -36.18
C ASN A 56 -12.34 -25.45 -35.00
N GLY A 57 -11.94 -26.73 -35.12
CA GLY A 57 -11.22 -27.43 -34.05
C GLY A 57 -9.82 -26.87 -33.77
N THR A 58 -9.07 -26.51 -34.82
CA THR A 58 -7.74 -25.89 -34.69
C THR A 58 -7.82 -24.43 -34.23
N THR A 59 -8.75 -23.63 -34.76
CA THR A 59 -8.98 -22.24 -34.30
C THR A 59 -9.46 -22.18 -32.85
N GLY A 60 -10.35 -23.11 -32.44
CA GLY A 60 -10.79 -23.25 -31.06
C GLY A 60 -9.67 -23.69 -30.11
N MET A 61 -8.81 -24.61 -30.54
CA MET A 61 -7.66 -25.07 -29.76
C MET A 61 -6.59 -23.99 -29.59
N VAL A 62 -6.26 -23.22 -30.65
CA VAL A 62 -5.33 -22.08 -30.56
C VAL A 62 -5.91 -20.96 -29.68
N LYS A 63 -7.21 -20.67 -29.80
CA LYS A 63 -7.91 -19.73 -28.91
C LYS A 63 -7.86 -20.18 -27.45
N ASN A 64 -8.09 -21.48 -27.18
CA ASN A 64 -8.04 -22.04 -25.84
C ASN A 64 -6.61 -22.02 -25.27
N ILE A 65 -5.58 -22.33 -26.07
CA ILE A 65 -4.18 -22.21 -25.67
C ILE A 65 -3.84 -20.75 -25.35
N GLY A 66 -4.25 -19.80 -26.20
CA GLY A 66 -4.05 -18.37 -25.95
C GLY A 66 -4.71 -17.88 -24.67
N VAL A 67 -5.95 -18.33 -24.39
CA VAL A 67 -6.65 -18.03 -23.12
C VAL A 67 -5.91 -18.64 -21.93
N MET A 68 -5.45 -19.89 -22.02
CA MET A 68 -4.70 -20.54 -20.94
C MET A 68 -3.36 -19.84 -20.68
N MET A 69 -2.62 -19.46 -21.72
CA MET A 69 -1.40 -18.67 -21.58
C MET A 69 -1.67 -17.33 -20.91
N LEU A 70 -2.75 -16.63 -21.31
CA LEU A 70 -3.15 -15.38 -20.68
C LEU A 70 -3.49 -15.57 -19.19
N ILE A 71 -4.27 -16.60 -18.85
CA ILE A 71 -4.59 -16.93 -17.44
C ILE A 71 -3.31 -17.25 -16.66
N SER A 72 -2.38 -18.02 -17.23
CA SER A 72 -1.09 -18.32 -16.60
C SER A 72 -0.26 -17.07 -16.38
N VAL A 73 -0.18 -16.17 -17.37
CA VAL A 73 0.52 -14.88 -17.22
C VAL A 73 -0.14 -14.04 -16.14
N ILE A 74 -1.48 -13.93 -16.13
CA ILE A 74 -2.22 -13.21 -15.07
C ILE A 74 -1.95 -13.82 -13.70
N ALA A 75 -1.94 -15.14 -13.58
CA ALA A 75 -1.66 -15.83 -12.32
C ALA A 75 -0.22 -15.60 -11.85
N LEU A 76 0.76 -15.61 -12.77
CA LEU A 76 2.16 -15.30 -12.47
C LEU A 76 2.33 -13.84 -12.03
N VAL A 77 1.69 -12.90 -12.73
CA VAL A 77 1.67 -11.47 -12.37
C VAL A 77 1.02 -11.29 -11.00
N TYR A 78 -0.15 -11.90 -10.78
CA TYR A 78 -0.85 -11.86 -9.50
C TYR A 78 0.06 -12.37 -8.37
N LYS A 79 0.70 -13.53 -8.56
CA LYS A 79 1.63 -14.08 -7.57
C LYS A 79 2.83 -13.17 -7.33
N ALA A 80 3.35 -12.51 -8.37
CA ALA A 80 4.49 -11.60 -8.26
C ALA A 80 4.17 -10.29 -7.54
N ILE A 81 2.93 -9.81 -7.61
CA ILE A 81 2.49 -8.58 -6.91
C ILE A 81 2.05 -8.84 -5.46
N GLN A 82 1.76 -10.10 -5.10
CA GLN A 82 1.33 -10.42 -3.75
C GLN A 82 2.50 -10.29 -2.75
N PRO A 83 2.24 -9.70 -1.57
CA PRO A 83 3.20 -9.68 -0.48
C PRO A 83 3.48 -11.08 0.04
N ILE A 84 4.68 -11.27 0.58
CA ILE A 84 5.01 -12.45 1.37
C ILE A 84 4.14 -12.41 2.65
N PRO A 85 3.45 -13.51 3.01
CA PRO A 85 2.67 -13.57 4.24
C PRO A 85 3.53 -13.22 5.46
N PRO A 86 3.01 -12.44 6.42
CA PRO A 86 3.79 -12.02 7.57
C PRO A 86 4.09 -13.17 8.52
N THR A 87 5.26 -13.13 9.15
CA THR A 87 5.67 -14.05 10.21
C THR A 87 5.28 -13.47 11.56
N ILE A 88 4.05 -13.74 11.99
CA ILE A 88 3.46 -13.17 13.20
C ILE A 88 4.26 -13.58 14.45
N CYS A 89 4.55 -12.61 15.33
CA CYS A 89 5.29 -12.90 16.56
C CYS A 89 4.45 -13.79 17.49
N GLY A 90 5.04 -14.88 17.97
CA GLY A 90 4.39 -15.86 18.84
C GLY A 90 3.51 -16.89 18.12
N SER A 91 3.35 -16.84 16.79
CA SER A 91 2.70 -17.92 16.04
C SER A 91 3.66 -19.10 15.82
N PRO A 92 3.19 -20.33 15.53
CA PRO A 92 4.06 -21.45 15.17
C PRO A 92 5.03 -21.09 14.04
N GLY A 93 6.34 -21.19 14.30
CA GLY A 93 7.39 -20.82 13.35
C GLY A 93 7.65 -19.31 13.19
N GLY A 94 6.93 -18.46 13.92
CA GLY A 94 7.15 -17.01 13.96
C GLY A 94 8.21 -16.58 14.98
N PRO A 95 8.65 -15.30 14.96
CA PRO A 95 9.59 -14.77 15.93
C PRO A 95 9.07 -14.89 17.37
N HIS A 96 9.98 -15.04 18.32
CA HIS A 96 9.65 -15.12 19.74
C HIS A 96 9.23 -13.75 20.29
N VAL A 97 8.23 -13.74 21.17
CA VAL A 97 7.78 -12.53 21.88
C VAL A 97 8.57 -12.42 23.19
N SER A 98 9.35 -11.35 23.33
CA SER A 98 10.20 -11.11 24.50
C SER A 98 9.77 -9.89 25.32
N SER A 99 8.97 -9.01 24.73
CA SER A 99 8.57 -7.73 25.31
C SER A 99 7.22 -7.84 26.01
N PRO A 100 6.97 -7.01 27.05
CA PRO A 100 5.62 -6.81 27.55
C PRO A 100 4.67 -6.39 26.43
N ARG A 101 3.45 -6.94 26.45
CA ARG A 101 2.39 -6.59 25.51
C ARG A 101 1.06 -6.38 26.20
N ILE A 102 0.28 -5.43 25.72
CA ILE A 102 -1.14 -5.32 26.05
C ILE A 102 -1.98 -5.96 24.96
N LYS A 103 -3.21 -6.35 25.27
CA LYS A 103 -4.19 -6.83 24.29
C LYS A 103 -5.24 -5.74 24.05
N LEU A 104 -5.41 -5.37 22.79
CA LEU A 104 -6.40 -4.40 22.33
C LEU A 104 -7.80 -5.02 22.25
N LYS A 105 -8.83 -4.18 22.17
CA LYS A 105 -10.24 -4.57 22.04
C LYS A 105 -10.51 -5.43 20.79
N ASP A 106 -9.75 -5.21 19.72
CA ASP A 106 -9.85 -5.98 18.46
C ASP A 106 -9.08 -7.31 18.49
N GLY A 107 -8.42 -7.62 19.62
CA GLY A 107 -7.67 -8.84 19.85
C GLY A 107 -6.19 -8.79 19.49
N ARG A 108 -5.72 -7.73 18.82
CA ARG A 108 -4.28 -7.52 18.53
C ARG A 108 -3.50 -7.26 19.80
N HIS A 109 -2.22 -7.60 19.79
CA HIS A 109 -1.27 -7.24 20.84
C HIS A 109 -0.41 -6.05 20.43
N LEU A 110 -0.18 -5.11 21.35
CA LEU A 110 0.83 -4.08 21.20
C LEU A 110 1.98 -4.31 22.17
N ALA A 111 3.18 -4.47 21.63
CA ALA A 111 4.40 -4.52 22.40
C ALA A 111 4.88 -3.11 22.77
N TYR A 112 5.30 -2.93 24.01
CA TYR A 112 5.71 -1.64 24.52
C TYR A 112 6.97 -1.71 25.36
N LYS A 113 7.54 -0.54 25.64
CA LYS A 113 8.68 -0.33 26.51
C LYS A 113 8.49 0.94 27.32
N GLU A 114 8.71 0.83 28.62
CA GLU A 114 8.69 1.92 29.58
C GLU A 114 10.09 2.49 29.78
N HIS A 115 10.18 3.80 29.98
CA HIS A 115 11.40 4.57 30.20
C HIS A 115 11.16 5.66 31.25
N GLY A 116 12.23 6.13 31.89
CA GLY A 116 12.15 7.18 32.91
C GLY A 116 11.75 6.66 34.29
N VAL A 117 11.06 7.49 35.07
CA VAL A 117 10.69 7.16 36.45
C VAL A 117 9.51 6.17 36.50
N PRO A 118 9.36 5.38 37.58
CA PRO A 118 8.21 4.49 37.77
C PRO A 118 6.87 5.22 37.65
N LYS A 119 5.87 4.53 37.11
CA LYS A 119 4.55 5.12 36.84
C LYS A 119 3.88 5.61 38.12
N GLU A 120 4.17 5.02 39.26
CA GLU A 120 3.50 5.33 40.53
C GLU A 120 3.93 6.70 41.08
N ILE A 121 5.11 7.19 40.68
CA ILE A 121 5.70 8.43 41.21
C ILE A 121 5.89 9.53 40.15
N ALA A 122 5.55 9.27 38.88
CA ALA A 122 5.75 10.24 37.82
C ALA A 122 4.67 11.33 37.80
N ASN A 123 5.10 12.58 37.60
CA ASN A 123 4.26 13.76 37.41
C ASN A 123 3.68 13.83 35.99
N HIS A 124 4.40 13.28 35.01
CA HIS A 124 4.08 13.39 33.60
C HIS A 124 4.10 12.02 32.92
N LYS A 125 2.99 11.65 32.27
CA LYS A 125 2.87 10.43 31.46
C LYS A 125 2.95 10.79 30.00
N VAL A 126 3.86 10.16 29.29
CA VAL A 126 4.14 10.48 27.89
C VAL A 126 4.06 9.20 27.07
N ILE A 127 3.32 9.23 25.96
CA ILE A 127 3.38 8.18 24.95
C ILE A 127 4.22 8.67 23.77
N PHE A 128 5.25 7.91 23.39
CA PHE A 128 6.11 8.19 22.25
C PHE A 128 5.76 7.30 21.05
N ILE A 129 5.52 7.93 19.91
CA ILE A 129 5.19 7.30 18.63
C ILE A 129 6.41 7.36 17.72
N HIS A 130 7.00 6.20 17.42
CA HIS A 130 8.20 6.11 16.59
C HIS A 130 7.93 6.38 15.11
N GLY A 131 9.00 6.79 14.41
CA GLY A 131 9.00 7.07 12.98
C GLY A 131 8.90 5.84 12.08
N PHE A 132 9.16 6.06 10.79
CA PHE A 132 9.23 5.03 9.76
C PHE A 132 10.48 4.17 9.95
N ASP A 133 10.37 2.86 9.77
CA ASP A 133 11.48 1.92 9.97
C ASP A 133 12.16 2.02 11.36
N SER A 134 11.30 2.11 12.38
CA SER A 134 11.67 2.22 13.79
C SER A 134 10.81 1.26 14.63
N CYS A 135 11.14 1.14 15.92
CA CYS A 135 10.38 0.35 16.88
C CYS A 135 10.34 1.05 18.26
N LYS A 136 9.76 0.40 19.27
CA LYS A 136 9.69 0.87 20.67
C LYS A 136 11.04 1.19 21.33
N HIS A 137 12.16 0.87 20.69
CA HIS A 137 13.49 1.22 21.20
C HIS A 137 13.99 2.57 20.68
N ASP A 138 13.41 3.09 19.61
CA ASP A 138 13.81 4.33 18.93
C ASP A 138 13.02 5.54 19.50
N VAL A 139 13.33 5.95 20.74
CA VAL A 139 12.79 7.17 21.36
C VAL A 139 13.78 8.34 21.24
N ILE A 140 13.31 9.57 21.40
CA ILE A 140 14.21 10.74 21.54
C ILE A 140 15.11 10.57 22.77
N PRO A 141 16.41 10.91 22.69
CA PRO A 141 17.33 10.79 23.82
C PRO A 141 17.01 11.87 24.87
N ILE A 142 16.46 11.42 26.00
CA ILE A 142 16.23 12.26 27.19
C ILE A 142 17.22 11.81 28.25
N SER A 143 17.93 12.75 28.88
CA SER A 143 18.91 12.42 29.89
C SER A 143 18.23 11.91 31.18
N PRO A 144 18.88 10.98 31.93
CA PRO A 144 18.31 10.47 33.18
C PRO A 144 17.94 11.58 34.17
N THR A 145 18.75 12.63 34.27
CA THR A 145 18.48 13.79 35.11
C THR A 145 17.18 14.49 34.74
N ILE A 146 16.87 14.63 33.45
CA ILE A 146 15.61 15.23 33.01
C ILE A 146 14.40 14.33 33.27
N PHE A 147 14.55 13.01 33.10
CA PHE A 147 13.50 12.08 33.50
C PHE A 147 13.13 12.23 34.98
N GLU A 148 14.14 12.32 35.85
CA GLU A 148 13.97 12.47 37.29
C GLU A 148 13.42 13.85 37.67
N GLU A 149 14.04 14.93 37.19
CA GLU A 149 13.69 16.32 37.53
C GLU A 149 12.23 16.64 37.15
N LEU A 150 11.80 16.22 35.96
CA LEU A 150 10.44 16.46 35.48
C LEU A 150 9.46 15.35 35.90
N GLY A 151 9.94 14.25 36.50
CA GLY A 151 9.12 13.10 36.85
C GLY A 151 8.41 12.50 35.62
N ILE A 152 9.15 12.24 34.55
CA ILE A 152 8.61 11.72 33.28
C ILE A 152 8.59 10.19 33.31
N HIS A 153 7.41 9.64 33.07
CA HIS A 153 7.21 8.23 32.71
C HIS A 153 6.83 8.16 31.23
N LEU A 154 7.75 7.66 30.40
CA LEU A 154 7.58 7.59 28.96
C LEU A 154 7.32 6.14 28.52
N VAL A 155 6.23 5.93 27.81
CA VAL A 155 5.88 4.65 27.17
C VAL A 155 6.07 4.80 25.67
N SER A 156 6.82 3.88 25.08
CA SER A 156 6.96 3.75 23.62
C SER A 156 6.45 2.38 23.21
N PHE A 157 5.94 2.24 22.00
CA PHE A 157 5.33 0.98 21.54
C PHE A 157 5.69 0.68 20.10
N ASP A 158 5.71 -0.60 19.75
CA ASP A 158 5.83 -1.03 18.38
C ASP A 158 4.50 -0.74 17.67
N ARG A 159 4.49 0.08 16.62
CA ARG A 159 3.29 0.31 15.82
C ARG A 159 2.84 -0.99 15.13
N ALA A 160 1.57 -1.08 14.74
CA ALA A 160 1.02 -2.27 14.09
C ALA A 160 1.92 -2.78 12.94
N GLY A 161 2.33 -4.05 13.01
CA GLY A 161 3.21 -4.70 12.02
C GLY A 161 4.72 -4.49 12.22
N TYR A 162 5.12 -3.63 13.16
CA TYR A 162 6.51 -3.47 13.58
C TYR A 162 6.82 -4.33 14.80
N GLY A 163 8.09 -4.69 14.95
CA GLY A 163 8.61 -5.33 16.17
C GLY A 163 7.77 -6.53 16.58
N GLU A 164 7.26 -6.52 17.81
CA GLU A 164 6.46 -7.60 18.39
C GLU A 164 4.95 -7.29 18.49
N SER A 165 4.49 -6.19 17.88
CA SER A 165 3.07 -5.83 17.81
C SER A 165 2.37 -6.50 16.63
N ASP A 166 1.18 -7.02 16.86
CA ASP A 166 0.42 -7.69 15.80
C ASP A 166 0.12 -6.73 14.63
N PRO A 167 0.18 -7.20 13.37
CA PRO A 167 -0.25 -6.42 12.22
C PRO A 167 -1.73 -6.03 12.30
N ASN A 168 -2.08 -4.93 11.64
CA ASN A 168 -3.46 -4.51 11.47
C ASN A 168 -3.84 -4.47 9.97
N PRO A 169 -4.43 -5.56 9.43
CA PRO A 169 -4.86 -5.61 8.03
C PRO A 169 -5.93 -4.59 7.66
N LYS A 170 -6.66 -4.04 8.64
CA LYS A 170 -7.71 -3.03 8.48
C LYS A 170 -7.24 -1.63 8.88
N ARG A 171 -5.92 -1.40 8.94
CA ARG A 171 -5.35 -0.14 9.39
C ARG A 171 -5.85 1.02 8.54
N THR A 172 -6.22 2.08 9.23
CA THR A 172 -6.63 3.39 8.71
C THR A 172 -5.78 4.47 9.38
N GLU A 173 -5.94 5.72 8.95
CA GLU A 173 -5.27 6.88 9.54
C GLU A 173 -5.59 7.03 11.04
N LYS A 174 -6.81 6.67 11.46
CA LYS A 174 -7.24 6.76 12.86
C LYS A 174 -6.74 5.62 13.75
N SER A 175 -6.41 4.46 13.16
CA SER A 175 -6.17 3.23 13.93
C SER A 175 -5.06 3.36 14.97
N THR A 176 -3.99 4.10 14.67
CA THR A 176 -2.90 4.27 15.66
C THR A 176 -3.29 5.21 16.81
N ALA A 177 -4.18 6.19 16.60
CA ALA A 177 -4.70 7.00 17.70
C ALA A 177 -5.59 6.16 18.64
N GLU A 178 -6.44 5.29 18.07
CA GLU A 178 -7.24 4.33 18.84
C GLU A 178 -6.35 3.32 19.62
N ASP A 179 -5.21 2.93 19.04
CA ASP A 179 -4.20 2.08 19.69
C ASP A 179 -3.52 2.83 20.87
N VAL A 180 -3.18 4.11 20.69
CA VAL A 180 -2.57 4.97 21.72
C VAL A 180 -3.51 5.19 22.91
N GLU A 181 -4.79 5.46 22.66
CA GLU A 181 -5.79 5.61 23.72
C GLU A 181 -5.92 4.32 24.54
N GLN A 182 -6.05 3.17 23.87
CA GLN A 182 -6.11 1.87 24.55
C GLN A 182 -4.83 1.53 25.30
N LEU A 183 -3.66 1.93 24.78
CA LEU A 183 -2.39 1.78 25.48
C LEU A 183 -2.37 2.57 26.79
N ALA A 184 -2.82 3.82 26.76
CA ALA A 184 -2.94 4.66 27.95
C ALA A 184 -3.88 4.04 28.99
N ASP A 185 -5.04 3.52 28.56
CA ASP A 185 -6.04 2.91 29.43
C ASP A 185 -5.53 1.62 30.07
N GLN A 186 -4.98 0.70 29.28
CA GLN A 186 -4.51 -0.61 29.75
C GLN A 186 -3.32 -0.48 30.70
N LEU A 187 -2.43 0.49 30.46
CA LEU A 187 -1.32 0.79 31.36
C LEU A 187 -1.70 1.71 32.52
N GLN A 188 -2.95 2.18 32.56
CA GLN A 188 -3.47 3.06 33.61
C GLN A 188 -2.61 4.32 33.76
N LEU A 189 -2.36 5.04 32.66
CA LEU A 189 -1.57 6.28 32.65
C LEU A 189 -2.32 7.49 33.23
N GLY A 190 -3.46 7.27 33.89
CA GLY A 190 -4.29 8.31 34.49
C GLY A 190 -5.24 8.97 33.50
N ASP A 191 -5.86 10.06 33.93
CA ASP A 191 -6.91 10.75 33.18
C ASP A 191 -6.38 11.52 31.97
N LYS A 192 -5.14 12.03 32.06
CA LYS A 192 -4.48 12.78 31.00
C LYS A 192 -3.05 12.30 30.76
N PHE A 193 -2.63 12.31 29.51
CA PHE A 193 -1.26 12.00 29.10
C PHE A 193 -0.81 12.89 27.93
N TYR A 194 0.51 13.02 27.76
CA TYR A 194 1.12 13.72 26.65
C TYR A 194 1.46 12.74 25.52
N VAL A 195 1.50 13.24 24.27
CA VAL A 195 1.94 12.46 23.11
C VAL A 195 3.12 13.14 22.44
N ILE A 196 4.17 12.37 22.14
CA ILE A 196 5.29 12.83 21.32
C ILE A 196 5.37 11.92 20.09
N GLY A 197 5.43 12.49 18.90
CA GLY A 197 5.61 11.72 17.67
C GLY A 197 6.71 12.29 16.81
N PHE A 198 7.56 11.41 16.28
CA PHE A 198 8.65 11.78 15.39
C PHE A 198 8.44 11.26 13.96
N SER A 199 8.63 12.11 12.96
CA SER A 199 8.57 11.75 11.54
C SER A 199 7.19 11.16 11.18
N MET A 200 7.13 9.89 10.79
CA MET A 200 5.88 9.17 10.62
C MET A 200 5.02 9.16 11.90
N GLY A 201 5.67 9.05 13.06
CA GLY A 201 5.02 9.20 14.35
C GLY A 201 4.43 10.59 14.57
N GLY A 202 5.08 11.64 14.05
CA GLY A 202 4.56 13.01 14.08
C GLY A 202 3.31 13.18 13.19
N GLN A 203 3.30 12.54 12.02
CA GLN A 203 2.08 12.47 11.19
C GLN A 203 0.93 11.82 11.95
N ILE A 204 1.20 10.72 12.65
CA ILE A 204 0.24 10.02 13.49
C ILE A 204 -0.19 10.87 14.70
N THR A 205 0.67 11.72 15.24
CA THR A 205 0.28 12.62 16.33
C THR A 205 -0.83 13.59 15.90
N TRP A 206 -0.92 14.01 14.64
CA TRP A 206 -2.09 14.75 14.15
C TRP A 206 -3.39 13.95 14.28
N THR A 207 -3.35 12.64 14.07
CA THR A 207 -4.51 11.75 14.25
C THR A 207 -4.84 11.58 15.73
N CYS A 208 -3.83 11.59 16.61
CA CYS A 208 -4.05 11.62 18.05
C CYS A 208 -4.79 12.91 18.48
N VAL A 209 -4.37 14.08 18.00
CA VAL A 209 -5.05 15.37 18.27
C VAL A 209 -6.49 15.37 17.74
N ARG A 210 -6.75 14.69 16.61
CA ARG A 210 -8.07 14.61 16.00
C ARG A 210 -9.05 13.69 16.74
N TYR A 211 -8.57 12.52 17.17
CA TYR A 211 -9.44 11.40 17.56
C TYR A 211 -9.38 11.04 19.04
N ILE A 212 -8.31 11.39 19.77
CA ILE A 212 -8.28 11.20 21.22
C ILE A 212 -9.10 12.33 21.85
N PRO A 213 -10.03 12.03 22.78
CA PRO A 213 -10.78 13.07 23.47
C PRO A 213 -9.84 14.11 24.09
N HIS A 214 -10.07 15.40 23.86
CA HIS A 214 -9.19 16.46 24.37
C HIS A 214 -9.10 16.47 25.90
N SER A 215 -10.11 15.95 26.60
CA SER A 215 -10.07 15.71 28.05
C SER A 215 -9.02 14.68 28.49
N ARG A 216 -8.51 13.84 27.58
CA ARG A 216 -7.46 12.83 27.80
C ARG A 216 -6.07 13.31 27.37
N LEU A 217 -5.99 14.34 26.53
CA LEU A 217 -4.70 14.87 26.04
C LEU A 217 -4.23 16.00 26.95
N ALA A 218 -3.01 15.90 27.48
CA ALA A 218 -2.37 16.96 28.27
C ALA A 218 -1.59 17.95 27.40
N GLY A 219 -1.16 17.51 26.21
CA GLY A 219 -0.36 18.26 25.26
C GLY A 219 0.28 17.31 24.24
N ALA A 220 0.82 17.86 23.16
CA ALA A 220 1.55 17.05 22.19
C ALA A 220 2.76 17.75 21.59
N ALA A 221 3.83 17.00 21.34
CA ALA A 221 4.96 17.44 20.53
C ALA A 221 5.01 16.65 19.22
N ILE A 222 4.95 17.38 18.11
CA ILE A 222 4.93 16.87 16.75
C ILE A 222 6.27 17.23 16.12
N LEU A 223 7.12 16.24 15.88
CA LEU A 223 8.52 16.44 15.49
C LEU A 223 8.73 16.01 14.04
N ALA A 224 9.13 16.93 13.16
CA ALA A 224 9.37 16.72 11.73
C ALA A 224 8.30 15.86 11.03
N PRO A 225 6.99 16.19 11.16
CA PRO A 225 5.92 15.27 10.78
C PRO A 225 5.87 15.03 9.26
N VAL A 226 5.84 13.75 8.85
CA VAL A 226 5.57 13.39 7.45
C VAL A 226 4.26 14.04 6.99
N ALA A 227 4.27 14.62 5.80
CA ALA A 227 3.10 15.25 5.20
C ALA A 227 2.46 14.37 4.12
N ASN A 228 1.13 14.39 4.04
CA ASN A 228 0.40 13.81 2.91
C ASN A 228 0.15 14.91 1.88
N PHE A 229 0.74 14.78 0.69
CA PHE A 229 0.65 15.76 -0.40
C PHE A 229 -0.77 15.96 -0.95
N TRP A 230 -1.70 15.07 -0.59
CA TRP A 230 -3.10 15.10 -1.01
C TRP A 230 -4.07 15.51 0.11
N TRP A 231 -3.56 15.99 1.26
CA TRP A 231 -4.42 16.63 2.25
C TRP A 231 -5.15 17.84 1.67
N HIS A 232 -6.43 18.00 2.04
CA HIS A 232 -7.18 19.21 1.75
C HIS A 232 -6.78 20.35 2.69
N GLY A 233 -7.30 21.56 2.44
CA GLY A 233 -6.92 22.75 3.21
C GLY A 233 -5.56 23.37 2.84
N PHE A 234 -4.77 22.68 2.00
CA PHE A 234 -3.52 23.19 1.44
C PHE A 234 -3.71 23.67 -0.01
N PRO A 235 -3.27 24.89 -0.34
CA PRO A 235 -3.25 25.39 -1.70
C PRO A 235 -2.36 24.53 -2.60
N PRO A 236 -2.70 24.34 -3.90
CA PRO A 236 -1.91 23.50 -4.81
C PRO A 236 -0.44 23.89 -4.89
N ASN A 237 -0.08 25.18 -4.78
CA ASN A 237 1.32 25.62 -4.78
C ASN A 237 2.10 25.11 -3.56
N VAL A 238 1.48 25.02 -2.38
CA VAL A 238 2.10 24.49 -1.16
C VAL A 238 2.37 22.99 -1.34
N SER A 239 1.33 22.24 -1.73
CA SER A 239 1.43 20.79 -1.94
C SER A 239 2.40 20.44 -3.07
N ASN A 240 2.34 21.13 -4.20
CA ASN A 240 3.23 20.88 -5.34
C ASN A 240 4.69 21.22 -5.01
N THR A 241 4.95 22.34 -4.33
CA THR A 241 6.32 22.73 -3.94
C THR A 241 6.93 21.67 -3.02
N ALA A 242 6.19 21.25 -1.98
CA ALA A 242 6.63 20.19 -1.09
C ALA A 242 6.82 18.86 -1.84
N PHE A 243 5.87 18.49 -2.69
CA PHE A 243 5.97 17.29 -3.51
C PHE A 243 7.22 17.33 -4.39
N ASP A 244 7.57 18.51 -4.93
CA ASP A 244 8.67 18.68 -5.85
C ASP A 244 10.06 18.66 -5.21
N MET A 245 10.15 18.92 -3.90
CA MET A 245 11.37 18.78 -3.10
C MET A 245 11.81 17.32 -2.91
N GLN A 246 10.92 16.35 -3.10
CA GLN A 246 11.26 14.93 -2.97
C GLN A 246 12.19 14.46 -4.09
N LEU A 247 12.96 13.40 -3.81
CA LEU A 247 13.68 12.66 -4.84
C LEU A 247 12.68 12.11 -5.88
N THR A 248 13.12 12.01 -7.15
CA THR A 248 12.28 11.48 -8.24
C THR A 248 11.70 10.10 -7.92
N GLN A 249 12.47 9.23 -7.27
CA GLN A 249 12.01 7.90 -6.85
C GLN A 249 10.90 7.96 -5.79
N ASP A 250 11.00 8.90 -4.85
CA ASP A 250 10.01 9.08 -3.80
C ASP A 250 8.72 9.66 -4.36
N LYS A 251 8.80 10.63 -5.30
CA LYS A 251 7.63 11.13 -6.05
C LYS A 251 6.81 9.99 -6.67
N TRP A 252 7.47 8.98 -7.24
CA TRP A 252 6.78 7.81 -7.77
C TRP A 252 6.26 6.88 -6.68
N ALA A 253 7.08 6.59 -5.68
CA ALA A 253 6.71 5.68 -4.60
C ALA A 253 5.45 6.17 -3.85
N VAL A 254 5.36 7.47 -3.53
CA VAL A 254 4.18 8.04 -2.86
C VAL A 254 2.97 8.12 -3.81
N ARG A 255 3.16 8.34 -5.11
CA ARG A 255 2.07 8.28 -6.10
C ARG A 255 1.48 6.88 -6.20
N VAL A 256 2.32 5.84 -6.19
CA VAL A 256 1.84 4.45 -6.19
C VAL A 256 1.07 4.18 -4.90
N ALA A 257 1.62 4.57 -3.74
CA ALA A 257 0.93 4.41 -2.46
C ALA A 257 -0.46 5.10 -2.45
N HIS A 258 -0.58 6.28 -3.05
CA HIS A 258 -1.82 7.04 -3.12
C HIS A 258 -2.84 6.49 -4.14
N TYR A 259 -2.42 6.34 -5.40
CA TYR A 259 -3.34 6.02 -6.51
C TYR A 259 -3.55 4.51 -6.73
N ALA A 260 -2.57 3.69 -6.37
CA ALA A 260 -2.61 2.24 -6.54
C ALA A 260 -2.01 1.52 -5.31
N PRO A 261 -2.59 1.71 -4.10
CA PRO A 261 -2.00 1.21 -2.85
C PRO A 261 -1.71 -0.30 -2.88
N TRP A 262 -2.52 -1.09 -3.59
CA TRP A 262 -2.32 -2.53 -3.77
C TRP A 262 -1.01 -2.91 -4.50
N LEU A 263 -0.37 -1.98 -5.22
CA LEU A 263 0.93 -2.15 -5.86
C LEU A 263 2.11 -1.65 -5.02
N THR A 264 1.88 -1.06 -3.84
CA THR A 264 2.95 -0.43 -3.04
C THR A 264 4.08 -1.39 -2.69
N TYR A 265 3.73 -2.62 -2.29
CA TYR A 265 4.70 -3.69 -2.03
C TYR A 265 5.52 -4.03 -3.26
N TRP A 266 4.81 -4.33 -4.36
CA TRP A 266 5.45 -4.71 -5.59
C TRP A 266 6.42 -3.62 -6.04
N TRP A 267 5.96 -2.36 -6.12
CA TRP A 267 6.77 -1.23 -6.54
C TRP A 267 8.08 -1.11 -5.74
N ASN A 268 7.99 -1.13 -4.41
CA ASN A 268 9.16 -0.90 -3.55
C ASN A 268 10.10 -2.10 -3.41
N THR A 269 9.75 -3.26 -3.97
CA THR A 269 10.58 -4.48 -3.92
C THR A 269 11.25 -4.82 -5.26
N GLN A 270 11.04 -3.99 -6.29
CA GLN A 270 11.65 -4.23 -7.60
C GLN A 270 13.14 -3.86 -7.66
N LYS A 271 13.88 -4.52 -8.56
CA LYS A 271 15.33 -4.29 -8.78
C LYS A 271 15.68 -3.42 -9.98
N TRP A 272 14.74 -3.26 -10.92
CA TRP A 272 14.93 -2.50 -12.17
C TRP A 272 14.73 -0.98 -12.03
N PHE A 273 14.21 -0.52 -10.89
CA PHE A 273 14.07 0.89 -10.55
C PHE A 273 14.14 1.04 -9.03
N PRO A 274 14.52 2.23 -8.52
CA PRO A 274 14.68 2.44 -7.09
C PRO A 274 13.34 2.42 -6.34
N SER A 275 13.36 1.87 -5.12
CA SER A 275 12.30 2.02 -4.13
C SER A 275 12.36 3.39 -3.46
N SER A 276 11.47 3.66 -2.49
CA SER A 276 11.54 4.89 -1.69
C SER A 276 12.94 5.11 -1.11
N GLY A 277 13.44 6.35 -1.16
CA GLY A 277 14.72 6.76 -0.61
C GLY A 277 14.84 6.47 0.87
N VAL A 278 13.80 6.73 1.66
CA VAL A 278 13.80 6.41 3.09
C VAL A 278 13.85 4.90 3.30
N ALA A 279 13.03 4.12 2.59
CA ALA A 279 12.99 2.65 2.73
C ALA A 279 14.31 1.96 2.32
N SER A 280 15.00 2.52 1.33
CA SER A 280 16.29 2.04 0.81
C SER A 280 17.52 2.64 1.51
N ASN A 281 17.33 3.52 2.50
CA ASN A 281 18.40 4.28 3.15
C ASN A 281 19.26 5.08 2.17
N ASN A 282 18.64 5.71 1.17
CA ASN A 282 19.33 6.58 0.22
C ASN A 282 19.94 7.78 0.95
N PRO A 283 21.27 7.99 0.90
CA PRO A 283 21.95 9.06 1.65
C PRO A 283 21.49 10.47 1.28
N LEU A 284 20.88 10.67 0.11
CA LEU A 284 20.40 11.96 -0.37
C LEU A 284 19.16 12.48 0.38
N VAL A 285 18.46 11.63 1.13
CA VAL A 285 17.32 12.06 1.96
C VAL A 285 17.78 12.77 3.25
N LEU A 286 19.07 12.74 3.55
CA LEU A 286 19.66 13.28 4.77
C LEU A 286 20.46 14.55 4.50
N SER A 287 20.35 15.50 5.41
CA SER A 287 21.20 16.69 5.44
C SER A 287 22.61 16.36 5.97
N PRO A 288 23.62 17.23 5.74
CA PRO A 288 24.92 17.10 6.40
C PRO A 288 24.83 17.05 7.93
N ARG A 289 23.83 17.74 8.52
CA ARG A 289 23.60 17.76 9.97
C ARG A 289 23.06 16.41 10.47
N ASP A 290 22.20 15.75 9.70
CA ASP A 290 21.74 14.39 10.00
C ASP A 290 22.90 13.38 10.04
N TRP A 291 23.86 13.52 9.13
CA TRP A 291 25.07 12.68 9.14
C TRP A 291 25.91 12.88 10.41
N SER A 292 25.99 14.11 10.93
CA SER A 292 26.69 14.39 12.20
C SER A 292 26.01 13.70 13.39
N VAL A 293 24.68 13.60 13.38
CA VAL A 293 23.90 12.89 14.40
C VAL A 293 24.12 11.38 14.25
N ILE A 294 24.00 10.83 13.05
CA ILE A 294 24.19 9.39 12.79
C ILE A 294 25.58 8.92 13.22
N ASN A 295 26.64 9.69 12.90
CA ASN A 295 28.02 9.30 13.20
C ASN A 295 28.34 9.23 14.70
N LYS A 296 27.53 9.89 15.54
CA LYS A 296 27.66 9.84 17.01
C LYS A 296 26.92 8.65 17.64
N HIS A 297 25.94 8.08 16.93
CA HIS A 297 25.09 7.03 17.47
C HIS A 297 25.63 5.63 17.16
N HIS A 298 25.52 4.73 18.14
CA HIS A 298 25.89 3.33 17.93
C HIS A 298 24.91 2.61 17.00
N PRO A 299 25.38 1.57 16.28
CA PRO A 299 24.50 0.73 15.48
C PRO A 299 23.35 0.15 16.31
N ARG A 300 22.12 0.30 15.81
CA ARG A 300 20.90 -0.25 16.39
C ARG A 300 20.95 -1.79 16.39
N GLY A 301 21.33 -2.41 17.52
CA GLY A 301 21.43 -3.87 17.67
C GLY A 301 20.11 -4.63 17.43
N TYR A 302 18.98 -3.93 17.51
CA TYR A 302 17.64 -4.44 17.30
C TYR A 302 17.10 -4.24 15.86
N ARG A 303 17.91 -3.80 14.89
CA ARG A 303 17.45 -3.55 13.50
C ARG A 303 16.66 -4.71 12.88
N LYS A 304 17.08 -5.95 13.14
CA LYS A 304 16.40 -7.15 12.61
C LYS A 304 14.99 -7.31 13.19
N GLN A 305 14.75 -6.83 14.40
CA GLN A 305 13.45 -6.93 15.07
C GLN A 305 12.43 -5.95 14.47
N VAL A 306 12.87 -4.78 14.00
CA VAL A 306 11.98 -3.72 13.47
C VAL A 306 11.00 -4.25 12.43
N ARG A 307 11.52 -4.98 11.43
CA ARG A 307 10.75 -5.54 10.30
C ARG A 307 10.54 -7.06 10.41
N GLN A 308 10.68 -7.67 11.60
CA GLN A 308 10.74 -9.14 11.73
C GLN A 308 9.45 -9.88 11.34
N GLN A 309 8.34 -9.16 11.20
CA GLN A 309 7.07 -9.69 10.73
C GLN A 309 6.86 -9.50 9.21
N GLY A 310 7.84 -8.92 8.53
CA GLY A 310 7.83 -8.65 7.10
C GLY A 310 7.74 -7.15 6.77
N GLU A 311 8.36 -6.76 5.66
CA GLU A 311 8.38 -5.36 5.21
C GLU A 311 7.00 -4.86 4.79
N PHE A 312 6.11 -5.78 4.38
CA PHE A 312 4.76 -5.41 3.93
C PHE A 312 3.93 -4.81 5.06
N GLU A 313 3.84 -5.52 6.18
CA GLU A 313 3.04 -5.09 7.34
C GLU A 313 3.65 -3.88 8.08
N SER A 314 4.95 -3.62 7.86
CA SER A 314 5.67 -2.47 8.42
C SER A 314 5.71 -1.31 7.42
N LEU A 315 6.73 -1.26 6.57
CA LEU A 315 7.02 -0.12 5.70
C LEU A 315 5.91 0.18 4.69
N HIS A 316 5.44 -0.85 4.00
CA HIS A 316 4.52 -0.65 2.87
C HIS A 316 3.11 -0.29 3.36
N ARG A 317 2.68 -0.85 4.50
CA ARG A 317 1.45 -0.41 5.16
C ARG A 317 1.52 1.00 5.68
N ASP A 318 2.66 1.43 6.23
CA ASP A 318 2.87 2.84 6.55
C ASP A 318 2.65 3.71 5.31
N MET A 319 3.33 3.42 4.20
CA MET A 319 3.18 4.22 2.98
C MET A 319 1.73 4.27 2.48
N MET A 320 1.04 3.14 2.46
CA MET A 320 -0.34 3.06 1.99
C MET A 320 -1.33 3.86 2.83
N VAL A 321 -1.15 3.86 4.16
CA VAL A 321 -2.04 4.60 5.06
C VAL A 321 -1.65 6.08 5.06
N SER A 322 -0.37 6.39 5.18
CA SER A 322 0.14 7.75 5.33
C SER A 322 -0.03 8.63 4.10
N PHE A 323 0.08 8.05 2.91
CA PHE A 323 -0.17 8.73 1.64
C PHE A 323 -1.52 8.34 1.02
N GLY A 324 -2.34 7.57 1.76
CA GLY A 324 -3.68 7.20 1.36
C GLY A 324 -4.66 8.38 1.41
N LYS A 325 -5.94 8.07 1.26
CA LYS A 325 -7.01 9.06 1.44
C LYS A 325 -7.30 9.19 2.93
N TRP A 326 -7.16 10.39 3.46
CA TRP A 326 -7.52 10.72 4.84
C TRP A 326 -8.87 11.45 4.84
N GLU A 327 -9.67 11.19 5.86
CA GLU A 327 -10.94 11.90 6.08
C GLU A 327 -10.76 13.32 6.61
N PHE A 328 -9.54 13.67 7.06
CA PHE A 328 -9.20 15.01 7.56
C PHE A 328 -7.76 15.40 7.20
N SER A 329 -7.44 16.65 7.41
CA SER A 329 -6.11 17.24 7.35
C SER A 329 -5.79 17.98 8.66
N PRO A 330 -4.50 18.26 8.96
CA PRO A 330 -4.16 19.13 10.08
C PRO A 330 -4.85 20.50 10.07
N MET A 331 -5.24 20.99 8.88
CA MET A 331 -5.90 22.29 8.71
C MET A 331 -7.34 22.33 9.24
N ASP A 332 -7.96 21.17 9.47
CA ASP A 332 -9.33 21.09 10.00
C ASP A 332 -9.37 21.02 11.53
N LEU A 333 -8.20 21.05 12.18
CA LEU A 333 -8.10 20.96 13.63
C LEU A 333 -8.39 22.31 14.28
N GLU A 334 -9.21 22.26 15.33
CA GLU A 334 -9.43 23.37 16.24
C GLU A 334 -8.45 23.27 17.43
N ASN A 335 -8.23 24.39 18.12
CA ASN A 335 -7.37 24.42 19.30
C ASN A 335 -7.92 23.47 20.38
N PRO A 336 -7.21 22.37 20.73
CA PRO A 336 -7.66 21.46 21.78
C PRO A 336 -7.54 22.06 23.19
N PHE A 337 -6.83 23.18 23.35
CA PHE A 337 -6.54 23.84 24.63
C PHE A 337 -6.89 25.33 24.58
N PRO A 338 -8.18 25.69 24.40
CA PRO A 338 -8.58 27.09 24.30
C PRO A 338 -8.36 27.89 25.60
N ASN A 339 -8.19 27.21 26.74
CA ASN A 339 -7.97 27.85 28.04
C ASN A 339 -6.49 27.79 28.49
N GLY A 340 -5.58 27.34 27.62
CA GLY A 340 -4.15 27.23 27.94
C GLY A 340 -3.81 26.10 28.92
N GLU A 341 -4.67 25.09 29.06
CA GLU A 341 -4.45 23.94 29.94
C GLU A 341 -3.43 22.92 29.40
N GLY A 342 -2.95 23.13 28.17
CA GLY A 342 -2.00 22.32 27.44
C GLY A 342 -1.53 23.04 26.18
N GLY A 343 -0.66 22.41 25.40
CA GLY A 343 -0.10 22.98 24.18
C GLY A 343 0.18 21.94 23.09
N ILE A 344 0.08 22.38 21.84
CA ILE A 344 0.54 21.61 20.67
C ILE A 344 1.80 22.27 20.13
N HIS A 345 2.92 21.55 20.21
CA HIS A 345 4.23 22.03 19.80
C HIS A 345 4.64 21.36 18.49
N LEU A 346 4.82 22.14 17.43
CA LEU A 346 5.32 21.65 16.15
C LEU A 346 6.79 22.02 16.01
N TRP A 347 7.64 21.02 15.88
CA TRP A 347 9.07 21.19 15.68
C TRP A 347 9.49 20.74 14.28
N HIS A 348 10.36 21.50 13.61
CA HIS A 348 10.87 21.13 12.30
C HIS A 348 12.30 21.64 12.07
N GLY A 349 13.16 20.82 11.47
CA GLY A 349 14.49 21.24 11.04
C GLY A 349 14.44 22.05 9.75
N ALA A 350 15.12 23.19 9.70
CA ALA A 350 15.11 24.07 8.52
C ALA A 350 15.82 23.46 7.29
N ASP A 351 16.74 22.51 7.47
CA ASP A 351 17.42 21.73 6.40
C ASP A 351 16.90 20.28 6.39
N ASP A 352 15.65 20.03 6.77
CA ASP A 352 15.04 18.71 6.63
C ASP A 352 14.88 18.36 5.13
N ARG A 353 15.63 17.35 4.69
CA ARG A 353 15.62 16.83 3.31
C ARG A 353 14.79 15.56 3.15
N THR A 354 14.33 14.99 4.27
CA THR A 354 13.47 13.80 4.26
C THR A 354 12.01 14.22 4.15
N VAL A 355 11.62 15.22 4.93
CA VAL A 355 10.27 15.75 5.00
C VAL A 355 10.28 17.24 4.66
N PRO A 356 9.53 17.69 3.63
CA PRO A 356 9.46 19.09 3.29
C PRO A 356 8.83 19.95 4.41
N ILE A 357 9.58 20.92 4.92
CA ILE A 357 9.13 21.88 5.95
C ILE A 357 7.93 22.74 5.52
N THR A 358 7.68 22.85 4.22
CA THR A 358 6.64 23.69 3.60
C THR A 358 5.26 23.49 4.22
N PHE A 359 4.87 22.25 4.53
CA PHE A 359 3.60 21.97 5.20
C PHE A 359 3.56 22.52 6.62
N SER A 360 4.63 22.34 7.40
CA SER A 360 4.69 22.84 8.79
C SER A 360 4.59 24.36 8.85
N ARG A 361 5.30 25.08 7.96
CA ARG A 361 5.20 26.55 7.87
C ARG A 361 3.78 27.00 7.50
N TYR A 362 3.17 26.38 6.48
CA TYR A 362 1.80 26.71 6.11
C TYR A 362 0.79 26.45 7.24
N ILE A 363 0.94 25.33 7.97
CA ILE A 363 0.08 25.00 9.10
C ILE A 363 0.14 26.11 10.15
N VAL A 364 1.33 26.55 10.56
CA VAL A 364 1.47 27.50 11.68
C VAL A 364 1.14 28.93 11.28
N ASP A 365 1.26 29.28 9.99
CA ASP A 365 0.77 30.55 9.46
C ASP A 365 -0.77 30.66 9.57
N ASN A 366 -1.48 29.53 9.53
CA ASN A 366 -2.95 29.50 9.56
C ASN A 366 -3.53 29.09 10.92
N LEU A 367 -2.80 28.29 11.71
CA LEU A 367 -3.24 27.76 13.00
C LEU A 367 -2.36 28.33 14.11
N GLN A 368 -2.68 29.56 14.51
CA GLN A 368 -1.89 30.36 15.48
C GLN A 368 -1.87 29.79 16.91
N TRP A 369 -2.70 28.77 17.19
CA TRP A 369 -2.69 28.05 18.46
C TRP A 369 -1.59 26.98 18.56
N ILE A 370 -0.86 26.73 17.46
CA ILE A 370 0.28 25.81 17.45
C ILE A 370 1.56 26.56 17.81
N HIS A 371 2.27 26.10 18.84
CA HIS A 371 3.58 26.62 19.20
C HIS A 371 4.63 26.06 18.23
N TYR A 372 5.12 26.88 17.31
CA TYR A 372 6.10 26.47 16.31
C TYR A 372 7.55 26.67 16.77
N HIS A 373 8.38 25.66 16.52
CA HIS A 373 9.79 25.63 16.86
C HIS A 373 10.60 25.20 15.62
N GLU A 374 11.08 26.17 14.85
CA GLU A 374 11.97 25.91 13.73
C GLU A 374 13.42 25.81 14.21
N VAL A 375 14.07 24.68 13.94
CA VAL A 375 15.47 24.44 14.29
C VAL A 375 16.33 24.85 13.11
N SER A 376 16.92 26.04 13.18
CA SER A 376 17.63 26.69 12.05
C SER A 376 18.76 25.87 11.42
N GLU A 377 19.50 25.11 12.22
CA GLU A 377 20.54 24.18 11.74
C GLU A 377 20.12 22.71 11.82
N GLY A 378 18.83 22.44 11.99
CA GLY A 378 18.28 21.09 12.14
C GLY A 378 18.04 20.43 10.79
N GLY A 379 18.53 19.20 10.63
CA GLY A 379 18.05 18.26 9.62
C GLY A 379 16.83 17.46 10.11
N HIS A 380 16.47 16.37 9.43
CA HIS A 380 15.36 15.51 9.84
C HIS A 380 15.56 14.88 11.22
N LEU A 381 16.80 14.52 11.55
CA LEU A 381 17.21 13.82 12.76
C LEU A 381 17.54 14.78 13.91
N PHE A 382 17.18 16.06 13.82
CA PHE A 382 17.39 17.02 14.91
C PHE A 382 16.88 16.54 16.28
N PRO A 383 15.77 15.77 16.42
CA PRO A 383 15.32 15.31 17.73
C PRO A 383 16.29 14.35 18.42
N LEU A 384 17.20 13.74 17.64
CA LEU A 384 18.22 12.80 18.12
C LEU A 384 19.57 13.48 18.37
N ALA A 385 19.69 14.79 18.14
CA ALA A 385 20.89 15.55 18.44
C ALA A 385 21.08 15.71 19.96
N ASP A 386 22.33 15.84 20.39
CA ASP A 386 22.69 15.96 21.81
C ASP A 386 21.90 17.08 22.49
N GLY A 387 21.20 16.75 23.58
CA GLY A 387 20.39 17.69 24.38
C GLY A 387 19.04 18.09 23.77
N MET A 388 18.75 17.77 22.51
CA MET A 388 17.48 18.17 21.89
C MET A 388 16.27 17.47 22.50
N GLY A 389 16.40 16.20 22.90
CA GLY A 389 15.31 15.50 23.58
C GLY A 389 14.93 16.18 24.90
N ASP A 390 15.92 16.64 25.67
CA ASP A 390 15.74 17.40 26.92
C ASP A 390 15.03 18.73 26.68
N VAL A 391 15.45 19.47 25.64
CA VAL A 391 14.80 20.74 25.24
C VAL A 391 13.34 20.49 24.87
N ILE A 392 13.07 19.49 24.02
CA ILE A 392 11.72 19.18 23.54
C ILE A 392 10.80 18.83 24.70
N VAL A 393 11.21 17.97 25.64
CA VAL A 393 10.35 17.59 26.77
C VAL A 393 10.20 18.72 27.77
N ARG A 394 11.22 19.54 28.02
CA ARG A 394 11.10 20.74 28.85
C ARG A 394 10.08 21.71 28.27
N THR A 395 10.13 21.97 26.96
CA THR A 395 9.19 22.87 26.30
C THR A 395 7.76 22.31 26.25
N LEU A 396 7.59 21.00 26.07
CA LEU A 396 6.27 20.37 26.10
C LEU A 396 5.61 20.44 27.49
N LEU A 397 6.43 20.34 28.53
CA LEU A 397 5.96 20.23 29.93
C LEU A 397 6.01 21.58 30.67
N SER A 398 6.63 22.61 30.10
CA SER A 398 6.56 23.98 30.60
C SER A 398 5.15 24.51 30.42
N ARG A 399 4.52 24.91 31.53
CA ARG A 399 3.24 25.62 31.54
C ARG A 399 3.46 27.12 31.53
#